data_AF-N8WFT5-F1
#
_entry.id   AF-N8WFT5-F1
#
_cell.length_a   1.000
_cell.length_b   1.000
_cell.length_c   1.000
_cell.angle_alpha   90.00
_cell.angle_beta   90.00
_cell.angle_gamma   90.00
#
_symmetry.space_group_name_H-M   'P 1'
#
loop_
_entity.id
_entity.type
_entity.pdbx_description
1 polymer ?
#
loop_
_entity_poly.entity_id
_entity_poly.type
_entity_poly.pdbx_seq_one_letter_code
_entity_poly.pdbx_strand_id
1 'polypeptide(L)'
;MSYLFLSCTEAKFDKKLKYIGIFLSLILIASLSFSTLMTAKDTMYGFFKLTTRTWELVAGGLVYYYFNNKQLTAPLQKLSEGLGFTFILLSLVLYDQNTPWPSFLALLPVMGTMLILIANRQNSIFTQAKFIQNIGSASYSIYLWHWPVFFLLNYFFIKLNFISLSLSLGLSLLLGWLSYKYIEGSRKSLQKLKKGHIYLLFISTLLLLYPIYKHIEENGLASREKSNTPSNLDKMQMPSVENGWCFYNIKDNHNLKVGSQGFECSIASEQKNAKSALLFGDSFAGHNSPFWDQIGKKLNLNIQAITTNWCYPSLNKEFTGNKQSTAYQQCLLNREYLSKHIDQYDVLIFAGRWSEMDP
;
A
#
# COMPACT_ATOMS: atom_id res chain seq x y z
N MET A 1 -35.22 17.34 -15.50
CA MET A 1 -34.62 16.61 -14.35
C MET A 1 -35.67 15.89 -13.50
N SER A 2 -36.88 16.44 -13.31
CA SER A 2 -37.96 15.84 -12.50
C SER A 2 -38.63 14.59 -13.10
N TYR A 3 -38.64 14.42 -14.43
CA TYR A 3 -39.22 13.23 -15.08
C TYR A 3 -38.38 11.94 -14.95
N LEU A 4 -37.07 12.06 -14.69
CA LEU A 4 -36.17 10.90 -14.49
C LEU A 4 -36.39 10.22 -13.13
N PHE A 5 -36.77 10.98 -12.10
CA PHE A 5 -37.10 10.44 -10.77
C PHE A 5 -38.51 9.85 -10.71
N LEU A 6 -39.50 10.49 -11.37
CA LEU A 6 -40.90 10.03 -11.36
C LEU A 6 -41.15 8.73 -12.15
N SER A 7 -40.35 8.42 -13.18
CA SER A 7 -40.46 7.13 -13.87
C SER A 7 -39.78 5.95 -13.13
N CYS A 8 -39.07 6.25 -12.02
CA CYS A 8 -38.44 5.23 -11.18
C CYS A 8 -39.43 4.61 -10.18
N THR A 9 -40.48 5.34 -9.79
CA THR A 9 -41.46 4.90 -8.77
C THR A 9 -42.55 3.95 -9.29
N GLU A 10 -42.73 3.81 -10.61
CA GLU A 10 -43.77 2.97 -11.22
C GLU A 10 -43.26 1.63 -11.79
N ALA A 11 -42.04 1.21 -11.43
CA ALA A 11 -41.62 -0.14 -11.75
C ALA A 11 -42.30 -1.13 -10.79
N LYS A 12 -43.25 -1.93 -11.30
CA LYS A 12 -43.85 -3.09 -10.59
C LYS A 12 -42.77 -4.14 -10.32
N PHE A 13 -41.95 -3.93 -9.30
CA PHE A 13 -41.03 -4.92 -8.78
C PHE A 13 -41.77 -5.88 -7.84
N ASP A 14 -41.45 -7.16 -7.93
CA ASP A 14 -41.83 -8.14 -6.91
C ASP A 14 -41.37 -7.65 -5.51
N LYS A 15 -42.18 -7.89 -4.46
CA LYS A 15 -41.90 -7.43 -3.10
C LYS A 15 -40.48 -7.83 -2.65
N LYS A 16 -40.05 -9.04 -3.01
CA LYS A 16 -38.70 -9.55 -2.70
C LYS A 16 -37.58 -8.75 -3.38
N LEU A 17 -37.79 -8.34 -4.63
CA LEU A 17 -36.84 -7.54 -5.39
C LEU A 17 -36.70 -6.13 -4.78
N LYS A 18 -37.82 -5.51 -4.36
CA LYS A 18 -37.81 -4.20 -3.70
C LYS A 18 -36.91 -4.15 -2.45
N TYR A 19 -36.95 -5.18 -1.60
CA TYR A 19 -36.08 -5.24 -0.41
C TYR A 19 -34.60 -5.35 -0.75
N ILE A 20 -34.24 -6.03 -1.84
CA ILE A 20 -32.85 -6.12 -2.32
C ILE A 20 -32.34 -4.74 -2.73
N GLY A 21 -33.13 -3.97 -3.48
CA GLY A 21 -32.75 -2.60 -3.87
C GLY A 21 -32.53 -1.68 -2.68
N ILE A 22 -33.40 -1.75 -1.66
CA ILE A 22 -33.27 -0.98 -0.41
C ILE A 22 -31.99 -1.40 0.33
N PHE A 23 -31.76 -2.70 0.48
CA PHE A 23 -30.58 -3.23 1.16
C PHE A 23 -29.27 -2.80 0.48
N LEU A 24 -29.20 -2.89 -0.86
CA LEU A 24 -28.05 -2.43 -1.63
C LEU A 24 -27.85 -0.90 -1.49
N SER A 25 -28.93 -0.12 -1.48
CA SER A 25 -28.84 1.34 -1.27
C SER A 25 -28.30 1.68 0.12
N LEU A 26 -28.69 0.93 1.16
CA LEU A 26 -28.15 1.10 2.51
C LEU A 26 -26.67 0.75 2.58
N ILE A 27 -26.23 -0.34 1.93
CA ILE A 27 -24.81 -0.71 1.83
C ILE A 27 -24.01 0.41 1.15
N LEU A 28 -24.54 0.97 0.05
CA LEU A 28 -23.89 2.05 -0.68
C LEU A 28 -23.66 3.26 0.22
N ILE A 29 -24.71 3.73 0.92
CA ILE A 29 -24.62 4.90 1.80
C ILE A 29 -23.65 4.64 2.96
N ALA A 30 -23.74 3.46 3.59
CA ALA A 30 -22.86 3.08 4.70
C ALA A 30 -21.39 3.01 4.27
N SER A 31 -21.11 2.33 3.15
CA SER A 31 -19.76 2.17 2.62
C SER A 31 -19.16 3.50 2.13
N LEU A 32 -19.95 4.37 1.48
CA LEU A 32 -19.51 5.72 1.08
C LEU A 32 -19.19 6.62 2.28
N SER A 33 -20.05 6.60 3.31
CA SER A 33 -19.83 7.36 4.55
C SER A 33 -18.57 6.87 5.25
N PHE A 34 -18.41 5.54 5.33
CA PHE A 34 -17.22 4.92 5.90
C PHE A 34 -15.95 5.25 5.11
N SER A 35 -16.01 5.27 3.77
CA SER A 35 -14.91 5.69 2.90
C SER A 35 -14.45 7.10 3.23
N THR A 36 -15.38 8.04 3.34
CA THR A 36 -15.06 9.45 3.58
C THR A 36 -14.43 9.66 4.95
N LEU A 37 -14.95 9.00 5.98
CA LEU A 37 -14.43 9.09 7.35
C LEU A 37 -13.05 8.46 7.51
N MET A 38 -12.82 7.30 6.87
CA MET A 38 -11.55 6.57 7.02
C MET A 38 -10.43 7.18 6.19
N THR A 39 -10.71 7.59 4.95
CA THR A 39 -9.71 8.22 4.07
C THR A 39 -9.24 9.57 4.62
N ALA A 40 -10.07 10.29 5.39
CA ALA A 40 -9.65 11.51 6.08
C ALA A 40 -8.63 11.27 7.21
N LYS A 41 -8.59 10.05 7.77
CA LYS A 41 -7.66 9.67 8.83
C LYS A 41 -6.41 8.98 8.29
N ASP A 42 -6.61 8.08 7.33
CA ASP A 42 -5.56 7.27 6.72
C ASP A 42 -5.99 6.88 5.30
N THR A 43 -5.37 7.53 4.31
CA THR A 43 -5.64 7.30 2.89
C THR A 43 -5.26 5.89 2.45
N MET A 44 -4.20 5.30 3.03
CA MET A 44 -3.75 3.94 2.73
C MET A 44 -4.75 2.91 3.24
N TYR A 45 -5.22 3.08 4.47
CA TYR A 45 -6.29 2.25 5.02
C TYR A 45 -7.56 2.33 4.15
N GLY A 46 -7.95 3.55 3.76
CA GLY A 46 -9.09 3.80 2.88
C GLY A 46 -8.97 3.10 1.52
N PHE A 47 -7.77 3.08 0.93
CA PHE A 47 -7.54 2.49 -0.39
C PHE A 47 -7.56 0.96 -0.40
N PHE A 48 -6.95 0.30 0.60
CA PHE A 48 -6.77 -1.15 0.61
C PHE A 48 -7.93 -1.93 1.23
N LYS A 49 -8.86 -1.26 1.92
CA LYS A 49 -10.03 -1.93 2.50
C LYS A 49 -11.15 -2.07 1.49
N LEU A 50 -11.73 -3.27 1.42
CA LEU A 50 -12.89 -3.52 0.58
C LEU A 50 -14.11 -2.70 1.05
N THR A 51 -14.31 -2.58 2.36
CA THR A 51 -15.50 -1.94 2.95
C THR A 51 -15.66 -0.46 2.60
N THR A 52 -14.57 0.25 2.31
CA THR A 52 -14.58 1.65 1.84
C THR A 52 -14.85 1.77 0.34
N ARG A 53 -14.71 0.68 -0.42
CA ARG A 53 -14.87 0.66 -1.89
C ARG A 53 -16.11 -0.08 -2.38
N THR A 54 -16.74 -0.88 -1.52
CA THR A 54 -17.94 -1.66 -1.86
C THR A 54 -19.03 -0.82 -2.51
N TRP A 55 -19.23 0.43 -2.06
CA TRP A 55 -20.26 1.31 -2.61
C TRP A 55 -20.12 1.56 -4.12
N GLU A 56 -18.90 1.61 -4.67
CA GLU A 56 -18.63 1.82 -6.10
C GLU A 56 -19.19 0.66 -6.94
N LEU A 57 -18.94 -0.59 -6.50
CA LEU A 57 -19.47 -1.80 -7.14
C LEU A 57 -20.99 -1.89 -6.98
N VAL A 58 -21.50 -1.55 -5.80
CA VAL A 58 -22.95 -1.55 -5.53
C VAL A 58 -23.67 -0.50 -6.38
N ALA A 59 -23.06 0.66 -6.63
CA ALA A 59 -23.62 1.69 -7.51
C ALA A 59 -23.85 1.15 -8.94
N GLY A 60 -22.87 0.46 -9.52
CA GLY A 60 -23.04 -0.23 -10.80
C GLY A 60 -24.09 -1.34 -10.75
N GLY A 61 -24.12 -2.11 -9.66
CA GLY A 61 -25.15 -3.14 -9.44
C GLY A 61 -26.57 -2.58 -9.34
N LEU A 62 -26.75 -1.41 -8.73
CA LEU A 62 -28.03 -0.71 -8.66
C LEU A 62 -28.46 -0.18 -10.03
N VAL A 63 -27.52 0.32 -10.85
CA VAL A 63 -27.82 0.69 -12.25
C VAL A 63 -28.34 -0.51 -13.01
N TYR A 64 -27.64 -1.65 -12.96
CA TYR A 64 -28.12 -2.89 -13.57
C TYR A 64 -29.51 -3.26 -13.04
N TYR A 65 -29.69 -3.29 -11.71
CA TYR A 65 -30.96 -3.69 -11.09
C TYR A 65 -32.15 -2.82 -11.55
N TYR A 66 -32.00 -1.50 -11.63
CA TYR A 66 -33.09 -0.58 -12.00
C TYR A 66 -33.27 -0.36 -13.51
N PHE A 67 -32.20 -0.46 -14.29
CA PHE A 67 -32.18 -0.08 -15.71
C PHE A 67 -31.94 -1.25 -16.68
N ASN A 68 -31.73 -2.49 -16.23
CA ASN A 68 -31.48 -3.62 -17.14
C ASN A 68 -32.57 -3.82 -18.20
N ASN A 69 -33.84 -3.61 -17.84
CA ASN A 69 -34.99 -3.78 -18.75
C ASN A 69 -35.60 -2.43 -19.20
N LYS A 70 -34.98 -1.30 -18.85
CA LYS A 70 -35.47 0.03 -19.21
C LYS A 70 -34.52 0.65 -20.23
N GLN A 71 -35.06 1.03 -21.38
CA GLN A 71 -34.31 1.81 -22.36
C GLN A 71 -34.73 3.26 -22.29
N LEU A 72 -33.76 4.16 -22.16
CA LEU A 72 -33.99 5.58 -22.32
C LEU A 72 -34.30 5.92 -23.77
N THR A 73 -34.99 7.05 -24.00
CA THR A 73 -35.17 7.58 -25.36
C THR A 73 -33.81 7.98 -25.96
N ALA A 74 -33.68 7.93 -27.29
CA ALA A 74 -32.41 8.21 -27.96
C ALA A 74 -31.75 9.56 -27.58
N PRO A 75 -32.50 10.68 -27.40
CA PRO A 75 -31.90 11.93 -26.91
C PRO A 75 -31.34 11.81 -25.49
N LEU A 76 -32.07 11.14 -24.59
CA LEU A 76 -31.63 10.91 -23.21
C LEU A 76 -30.41 9.98 -23.16
N GLN A 77 -30.34 8.95 -24.00
CA GLN A 77 -29.15 8.09 -24.10
C GLN A 77 -27.91 8.90 -24.49
N LYS A 78 -28.01 9.74 -25.53
CA LYS A 78 -26.90 10.59 -25.98
C LYS A 78 -26.47 11.58 -24.89
N LEU A 79 -27.44 12.21 -24.22
CA LEU A 79 -27.18 13.14 -23.13
C LEU A 79 -26.50 12.46 -21.94
N SER A 80 -27.03 11.32 -21.49
CA SER A 80 -26.46 10.55 -20.38
C SER A 80 -25.06 10.04 -20.70
N GLU A 81 -24.82 9.51 -21.90
CA GLU A 81 -23.49 9.10 -22.35
C GLU A 81 -22.51 10.29 -22.37
N GLY A 82 -22.91 11.42 -22.95
CA GLY A 82 -22.09 12.62 -23.04
C GLY A 82 -21.72 13.18 -21.67
N LEU A 83 -22.70 13.34 -20.77
CA LEU A 83 -22.48 13.77 -19.39
C LEU A 83 -21.59 12.77 -18.63
N GLY A 84 -21.79 11.48 -18.87
CA GLY A 84 -21.00 10.43 -18.25
C GLY A 84 -19.52 10.53 -18.59
N PHE A 85 -19.19 10.67 -19.88
CA PHE A 85 -17.81 10.91 -20.31
C PHE A 85 -17.27 12.23 -19.79
N THR A 86 -18.07 13.31 -19.79
CA THR A 86 -17.66 14.60 -19.24
C THR A 86 -17.26 14.49 -17.77
N PHE A 87 -18.02 13.76 -16.94
CA PHE A 87 -17.68 13.59 -15.53
C PHE A 87 -16.40 12.77 -15.32
N ILE A 88 -16.19 11.73 -16.13
CA ILE A 88 -14.95 10.96 -16.10
C ILE A 88 -13.76 11.85 -16.50
N LEU A 89 -13.86 12.58 -17.61
CA LEU A 89 -12.79 13.49 -18.06
C LEU A 89 -12.53 14.61 -17.05
N LEU A 90 -13.58 15.17 -16.45
CA LEU A 90 -13.46 16.20 -15.43
C LEU A 90 -12.72 15.67 -14.19
N SER A 91 -12.99 14.42 -13.78
CA SER A 91 -12.26 13.79 -12.68
C SER A 91 -10.76 13.63 -12.95
N LEU A 92 -10.38 13.39 -14.22
CA LEU A 92 -8.96 13.27 -14.61
C LEU A 92 -8.23 14.62 -14.57
N VAL A 93 -8.94 15.74 -14.73
CA VAL A 93 -8.35 17.09 -14.75
C VAL A 93 -8.37 17.72 -13.35
N LEU A 94 -9.42 17.45 -12.56
CA LEU A 94 -9.58 18.04 -11.23
C LEU A 94 -8.74 17.35 -10.14
N TYR A 95 -8.40 16.06 -10.33
CA TYR A 95 -7.74 15.27 -9.29
C TYR A 95 -6.25 15.12 -9.57
N ASP A 96 -5.47 15.23 -8.50
CA ASP A 96 -4.00 15.14 -8.50
C ASP A 96 -3.50 14.12 -7.45
N GLN A 97 -2.18 14.04 -7.28
CA GLN A 97 -1.53 13.14 -6.32
C GLN A 97 -1.83 13.45 -4.85
N ASN A 98 -2.29 14.67 -4.53
CA ASN A 98 -2.61 15.09 -3.17
C ASN A 98 -4.10 14.87 -2.84
N THR A 99 -4.89 14.50 -3.83
CA THR A 99 -6.33 14.30 -3.68
C THR A 99 -6.61 13.05 -2.81
N PRO A 100 -7.32 13.18 -1.69
CA PRO A 100 -7.60 12.05 -0.80
C PRO A 100 -8.51 11.02 -1.48
N TRP A 101 -7.98 9.81 -1.70
CA TRP A 101 -8.66 8.75 -2.44
C TRP A 101 -8.63 7.40 -1.69
N PRO A 102 -9.74 6.63 -1.66
CA PRO A 102 -11.09 6.91 -2.15
C PRO A 102 -11.91 7.74 -1.15
N SER A 103 -12.65 8.74 -1.61
CA SER A 103 -13.49 9.60 -0.75
C SER A 103 -14.80 9.97 -1.46
N PHE A 104 -15.58 10.90 -0.91
CA PHE A 104 -16.74 11.45 -1.62
C PHE A 104 -16.39 12.00 -3.02
N LEU A 105 -15.13 12.37 -3.27
CA LEU A 105 -14.65 12.80 -4.59
C LEU A 105 -14.78 11.70 -5.65
N ALA A 106 -14.75 10.43 -5.26
CA ALA A 106 -15.00 9.32 -6.17
C ALA A 106 -16.45 9.30 -6.70
N LEU A 107 -17.39 10.07 -6.10
CA LEU A 107 -18.74 10.22 -6.64
C LEU A 107 -18.75 10.75 -8.08
N LEU A 108 -17.84 11.67 -8.42
CA LEU A 108 -17.82 12.25 -9.76
C LEU A 108 -17.55 11.20 -10.87
N PRO A 109 -16.44 10.43 -10.83
CA PRO A 109 -16.23 9.37 -11.82
C PRO A 109 -17.24 8.22 -11.68
N VAL A 110 -17.71 7.88 -10.48
CA VAL A 110 -18.73 6.83 -10.30
C VAL A 110 -20.06 7.24 -10.92
N MET A 111 -20.53 8.47 -10.70
CA MET A 111 -21.71 8.99 -11.38
C MET A 111 -21.51 9.05 -12.89
N GLY A 112 -20.31 9.42 -13.35
CA GLY A 112 -19.96 9.40 -14.77
C GLY A 112 -20.14 8.01 -15.38
N THR A 113 -19.58 6.98 -14.76
CA THR A 113 -19.73 5.58 -15.20
C THR A 113 -21.18 5.09 -15.10
N MET A 114 -21.91 5.43 -14.04
CA MET A 114 -23.34 5.11 -13.90
C MET A 114 -24.15 5.69 -15.06
N LEU A 115 -23.90 6.95 -15.46
CA LEU A 115 -24.60 7.58 -16.57
C LEU A 115 -24.34 6.88 -17.91
N ILE A 116 -23.10 6.46 -18.17
CA ILE A 116 -22.75 5.67 -19.36
C ILE A 116 -23.48 4.31 -19.35
N LEU A 117 -23.51 3.63 -18.20
CA LEU A 117 -24.22 2.36 -18.05
C LEU A 117 -25.74 2.52 -18.23
N ILE A 118 -26.34 3.56 -17.66
CA ILE A 118 -27.76 3.91 -17.82
C ILE A 118 -28.09 4.23 -19.29
N ALA A 119 -27.18 4.93 -19.99
CA ALA A 119 -27.37 5.26 -21.40
C ALA A 119 -27.47 4.00 -22.28
N ASN A 120 -26.70 2.95 -21.94
CA ASN A 120 -26.70 1.63 -22.62
C ASN A 120 -26.76 1.74 -24.15
N ARG A 121 -26.01 2.68 -24.73
CA ARG A 121 -26.16 3.07 -26.13
C ARG A 121 -25.39 2.11 -27.03
N GLN A 122 -26.12 1.26 -27.73
CA GLN A 122 -25.56 0.23 -28.62
C GLN A 122 -25.09 0.75 -30.00
N ASN A 123 -25.25 2.04 -30.28
CA ASN A 123 -24.88 2.66 -31.57
C ASN A 123 -23.87 3.82 -31.38
N SER A 124 -23.07 3.81 -30.31
CA SER A 124 -22.09 4.85 -30.04
C SER A 124 -20.69 4.42 -30.43
N ILE A 125 -19.97 5.28 -31.15
CA ILE A 125 -18.60 5.01 -31.60
C ILE A 125 -17.66 4.76 -30.41
N PHE A 126 -17.89 5.43 -29.28
CA PHE A 126 -17.03 5.34 -28.10
C PHE A 126 -17.23 4.04 -27.33
N THR A 127 -18.48 3.59 -27.14
CA THR A 127 -18.78 2.39 -26.34
C THR A 127 -18.83 1.11 -27.18
N GLN A 128 -19.09 1.18 -28.50
CA GLN A 128 -19.12 0.03 -29.40
C GLN A 128 -17.79 -0.31 -30.07
N ALA A 129 -16.76 0.52 -29.94
CA ALA A 129 -15.46 0.20 -30.51
C ALA A 129 -14.94 -1.13 -29.93
N LYS A 130 -14.92 -2.19 -30.78
CA LYS A 130 -14.52 -3.54 -30.38
C LYS A 130 -13.13 -3.56 -29.72
N PHE A 131 -12.22 -2.71 -30.20
CA PHE A 131 -10.91 -2.55 -29.59
C PHE A 131 -10.98 -2.10 -28.13
N ILE A 132 -11.79 -1.07 -27.83
CA ILE A 132 -12.00 -0.56 -26.47
C ILE A 132 -12.67 -1.62 -25.59
N GLN A 133 -13.68 -2.32 -26.10
CA GLN A 133 -14.35 -3.40 -25.36
C GLN A 133 -13.40 -4.57 -25.05
N ASN A 134 -12.52 -4.93 -25.99
CA ASN A 134 -11.54 -6.00 -25.80
C ASN A 134 -10.51 -5.62 -24.72
N ILE A 135 -10.03 -4.38 -24.71
CA ILE A 135 -9.16 -3.87 -23.64
C ILE A 135 -9.91 -3.87 -22.31
N GLY A 136 -11.15 -3.37 -22.28
CA GLY A 136 -12.00 -3.37 -21.09
C GLY A 136 -12.24 -4.78 -20.55
N SER A 137 -12.44 -5.76 -21.42
CA SER A 137 -12.63 -7.16 -21.04
C SER A 137 -11.35 -7.76 -20.44
N ALA A 138 -10.17 -7.36 -20.91
CA ALA A 138 -8.88 -7.79 -20.38
C ALA A 138 -8.37 -6.92 -19.23
N SER A 139 -9.11 -5.89 -18.80
CA SER A 139 -8.64 -4.84 -17.87
C SER A 139 -8.14 -5.40 -16.54
N TYR A 140 -8.82 -6.40 -15.99
CA TYR A 140 -8.39 -7.05 -14.75
C TYR A 140 -7.03 -7.75 -14.91
N SER A 141 -6.86 -8.53 -15.97
CA SER A 141 -5.59 -9.20 -16.25
C SER A 141 -4.47 -8.20 -16.53
N ILE A 142 -4.74 -7.10 -17.26
CA ILE A 142 -3.78 -6.01 -17.49
C ILE A 142 -3.38 -5.36 -16.16
N TYR A 143 -4.34 -5.10 -15.27
CA TYR A 143 -4.08 -4.56 -13.94
C TYR A 143 -3.19 -5.48 -13.10
N LEU A 144 -3.28 -6.80 -13.22
CA LEU A 144 -2.36 -7.69 -12.51
C LEU A 144 -0.92 -7.62 -13.04
N TRP A 145 -0.75 -7.47 -14.36
CA TRP A 145 0.58 -7.48 -14.99
C TRP A 145 1.29 -6.13 -15.00
N HIS A 146 0.57 -5.01 -14.94
CA HIS A 146 1.19 -3.69 -15.11
C HIS A 146 2.24 -3.39 -14.05
N TRP A 147 1.98 -3.74 -12.78
CA TRP A 147 2.88 -3.43 -11.68
C TRP A 147 4.14 -4.31 -11.65
N PRO A 148 4.06 -5.65 -11.80
CA PRO A 148 5.24 -6.49 -11.94
C PRO A 148 6.13 -6.10 -13.13
N VAL A 149 5.54 -5.80 -14.29
CA VAL A 149 6.30 -5.37 -15.47
C VAL A 149 6.99 -4.04 -15.21
N PHE A 150 6.26 -3.06 -14.68
CA PHE A 150 6.83 -1.76 -14.35
C PHE A 150 7.96 -1.87 -13.33
N PHE A 151 7.75 -2.63 -12.25
CA PHE A 151 8.76 -2.86 -11.22
C PHE A 151 10.02 -3.52 -11.76
N LEU A 152 9.88 -4.61 -12.53
CA LEU A 152 11.03 -5.31 -13.10
C LEU A 152 11.81 -4.41 -14.06
N LEU A 153 11.12 -3.67 -14.92
CA LEU A 153 11.78 -2.74 -15.83
C LEU A 153 12.45 -1.60 -15.07
N ASN A 154 11.83 -1.02 -14.04
CA ASN A 154 12.45 0.03 -13.24
C ASN A 154 13.67 -0.47 -12.44
N TYR A 155 13.59 -1.68 -11.90
CA TYR A 155 14.65 -2.30 -11.11
C TYR A 155 15.90 -2.60 -11.95
N PHE A 156 15.72 -3.12 -13.17
CA PHE A 156 16.84 -3.46 -14.06
C PHE A 156 17.30 -2.29 -14.95
N PHE A 157 16.43 -1.34 -15.27
CA PHE A 157 16.74 -0.18 -16.13
C PHE A 157 16.67 1.11 -15.29
N ILE A 158 17.80 1.48 -14.68
CA ILE A 158 17.98 2.54 -13.66
C ILE A 158 17.64 3.97 -14.15
N LYS A 159 17.05 4.15 -15.33
CA LYS A 159 16.48 5.44 -15.74
C LYS A 159 15.09 5.24 -16.35
N LEU A 160 14.09 5.81 -15.67
CA LEU A 160 12.77 6.05 -16.24
C LEU A 160 12.90 7.01 -17.42
N ASN A 161 12.99 6.44 -18.63
CA ASN A 161 12.94 7.20 -19.87
C ASN A 161 11.64 6.86 -20.62
N PHE A 162 11.32 7.67 -21.63
CA PHE A 162 10.11 7.49 -22.42
C PHE A 162 10.02 6.09 -23.06
N ILE A 163 11.18 5.54 -23.46
CA ILE A 163 11.30 4.21 -24.07
C ILE A 163 10.93 3.12 -23.05
N SER A 164 11.49 3.16 -21.84
CA SER A 164 11.21 2.18 -20.78
C SER A 164 9.74 2.22 -20.36
N LEU A 165 9.14 3.43 -20.32
CA LEU A 165 7.73 3.59 -19.99
C LEU A 165 6.82 3.02 -21.08
N SER A 166 7.11 3.33 -22.34
CA SER A 166 6.36 2.81 -23.49
C SER A 166 6.49 1.29 -23.61
N LEU A 167 7.70 0.75 -23.37
CA LEU A 167 7.93 -0.70 -23.34
C LEU A 167 7.18 -1.36 -22.18
N SER A 168 7.19 -0.75 -20.99
CA SER A 168 6.42 -1.23 -19.84
C SER A 168 4.93 -1.29 -20.14
N LEU A 169 4.36 -0.24 -20.72
CA LEU A 169 2.95 -0.20 -21.08
C LEU A 169 2.63 -1.26 -22.13
N GLY A 170 3.44 -1.37 -23.18
CA GLY A 170 3.26 -2.35 -24.26
C GLY A 170 3.31 -3.80 -23.73
N LEU A 171 4.30 -4.13 -22.90
CA LEU A 171 4.44 -5.44 -22.28
C LEU A 171 3.28 -5.74 -21.32
N SER A 172 2.82 -4.75 -20.56
CA SER A 172 1.70 -4.90 -19.63
C SER A 172 0.39 -5.20 -20.37
N LEU A 173 0.13 -4.50 -21.48
CA LEU A 173 -1.01 -4.76 -22.36
C LEU A 173 -0.91 -6.14 -23.01
N LEU A 174 0.26 -6.51 -23.53
CA LEU A 174 0.48 -7.80 -24.19
C LEU A 174 0.31 -8.97 -23.21
N LEU A 175 1.03 -8.96 -22.09
CA LEU A 175 0.98 -10.02 -21.08
C LEU A 175 -0.40 -10.08 -20.42
N GLY A 176 -1.01 -8.93 -20.13
CA GLY A 176 -2.39 -8.84 -19.64
C GLY A 176 -3.39 -9.46 -20.60
N TRP A 177 -3.29 -9.15 -21.90
CA TRP A 177 -4.17 -9.73 -22.92
C TRP A 177 -3.95 -11.24 -23.12
N LEU A 178 -2.70 -11.71 -23.12
CA LEU A 178 -2.38 -13.14 -23.16
C LEU A 178 -2.95 -13.87 -21.94
N SER A 179 -2.78 -13.30 -20.75
CA SER A 179 -3.35 -13.82 -19.49
C SER A 179 -4.88 -13.90 -19.56
N TYR A 180 -5.55 -12.85 -20.04
CA TYR A 180 -6.99 -12.86 -20.25
C TYR A 180 -7.42 -13.98 -21.21
N LYS A 181 -6.76 -14.10 -22.36
CA LYS A 181 -7.11 -15.08 -23.40
C LYS A 181 -6.92 -16.53 -22.95
N TYR A 182 -5.79 -16.83 -22.32
CA TYR A 182 -5.40 -18.22 -22.02
C TYR A 182 -5.78 -18.68 -20.60
N ILE A 183 -5.83 -17.78 -19.62
CA ILE A 183 -6.15 -18.12 -18.23
C ILE A 183 -7.62 -17.82 -17.94
N GLU A 184 -8.03 -16.57 -18.12
CA GLU A 184 -9.39 -16.14 -17.77
C GLU A 184 -10.45 -16.73 -18.70
N GLY A 185 -10.18 -16.77 -20.01
CA GLY A 185 -11.04 -17.42 -21.01
C GLY A 185 -11.26 -18.92 -20.77
N SER A 186 -10.29 -19.60 -20.16
CA SER A 186 -10.36 -21.03 -19.83
C SER A 186 -11.39 -21.36 -18.75
N ARG A 187 -11.89 -20.37 -18.00
CA ARG A 187 -12.96 -20.55 -17.01
C ARG A 187 -14.23 -21.14 -17.61
N LYS A 188 -14.57 -20.81 -18.86
CA LYS A 188 -15.73 -21.38 -19.56
C LYS A 188 -15.59 -22.89 -19.81
N SER A 189 -14.35 -23.37 -19.98
CA SER A 189 -14.06 -24.80 -20.10
C SER A 189 -14.17 -25.49 -18.73
N LEU A 190 -13.63 -24.86 -17.68
CA LEU A 190 -13.72 -25.36 -16.30
C LEU A 190 -15.16 -25.46 -15.80
N GLN A 191 -16.06 -24.55 -16.19
CA GLN A 191 -17.48 -24.59 -15.85
C GLN A 191 -18.23 -25.80 -16.44
N LYS A 192 -17.68 -26.44 -17.49
CA LYS A 192 -18.25 -27.67 -18.08
C LYS A 192 -17.82 -28.93 -17.34
N LEU A 193 -16.80 -28.84 -16.48
CA LEU A 193 -16.35 -29.99 -15.70
C LEU A 193 -17.34 -30.28 -14.57
N LYS A 194 -17.58 -31.57 -14.31
CA LYS A 194 -18.39 -31.99 -13.15
C LYS A 194 -17.71 -31.51 -11.88
N LYS A 195 -18.50 -31.06 -10.87
CA LYS A 195 -17.98 -30.55 -9.58
C LYS A 195 -16.93 -31.47 -8.95
N GLY A 196 -17.09 -32.79 -9.04
CA GLY A 196 -16.12 -33.77 -8.53
C GLY A 196 -14.72 -33.64 -9.15
N HIS A 197 -14.61 -33.33 -10.45
CA HIS A 197 -13.32 -33.13 -11.11
C HIS A 197 -12.67 -31.81 -10.68
N ILE A 198 -13.47 -30.78 -10.40
CA ILE A 198 -12.97 -29.50 -9.87
C ILE A 198 -12.41 -29.71 -8.47
N TYR A 199 -13.13 -30.41 -7.60
CA TYR A 199 -12.63 -30.76 -6.26
C TYR A 199 -11.37 -31.62 -6.34
N LEU A 200 -11.30 -32.59 -7.25
CA LEU A 200 -10.10 -33.41 -7.46
C LEU A 200 -8.90 -32.57 -7.94
N LEU A 201 -9.09 -31.64 -8.87
CA LEU A 201 -8.04 -30.72 -9.33
C LEU A 201 -7.58 -29.78 -8.22
N PHE A 202 -8.50 -29.30 -7.39
CA PHE A 202 -8.19 -28.43 -6.25
C PHE A 202 -7.43 -29.20 -5.16
N ILE A 203 -7.88 -30.42 -4.83
CA ILE A 203 -7.21 -31.29 -3.87
C ILE A 203 -5.84 -31.70 -4.40
N SER A 204 -5.71 -32.04 -5.68
CA SER A 204 -4.42 -32.43 -6.27
C SER A 204 -3.42 -31.27 -6.29
N THR A 205 -3.88 -30.06 -6.61
CA THR A 205 -3.02 -28.86 -6.53
C THR A 205 -2.61 -28.56 -5.09
N LEU A 206 -3.52 -28.67 -4.12
CA LEU A 206 -3.16 -28.55 -2.70
C LEU A 206 -2.17 -29.63 -2.25
N LEU A 207 -2.38 -30.88 -2.64
CA LEU A 207 -1.48 -32.00 -2.32
C LEU A 207 -0.11 -31.88 -3.00
N LEU A 208 -0.02 -31.22 -4.15
CA LEU A 208 1.24 -30.91 -4.82
C LEU A 208 1.95 -29.71 -4.18
N LEU A 209 1.20 -28.68 -3.80
CA LEU A 209 1.76 -27.44 -3.24
C LEU A 209 2.11 -27.58 -1.76
N TYR A 210 1.39 -28.38 -0.99
CA TYR A 210 1.65 -28.60 0.44
C TYR A 210 3.05 -29.16 0.75
N PRO A 211 3.56 -30.21 0.07
CA PRO A 211 4.92 -30.69 0.31
C PRO A 211 5.96 -29.67 -0.13
N ILE A 212 5.70 -28.89 -1.20
CA ILE A 212 6.58 -27.78 -1.62
C ILE A 212 6.61 -26.70 -0.53
N TYR A 213 5.44 -26.33 0.01
CA TYR A 213 5.32 -25.39 1.12
C TYR A 213 6.05 -25.91 2.37
N LYS A 214 5.79 -27.14 2.80
CA LYS A 214 6.41 -27.77 3.96
C LYS A 214 7.92 -27.89 3.80
N HIS A 215 8.40 -28.19 2.60
CA HIS A 215 9.83 -28.21 2.30
C HIS A 215 10.47 -26.82 2.39
N ILE A 216 9.79 -25.79 1.87
CA ILE A 216 10.21 -24.39 1.97
C ILE A 216 10.16 -23.90 3.44
N GLU A 217 9.18 -24.35 4.23
CA GLU A 217 9.02 -23.97 5.64
C GLU A 217 10.06 -24.64 6.54
N GLU A 218 10.35 -25.94 6.32
CA GLU A 218 11.29 -26.69 7.16
C GLU A 218 12.76 -26.35 6.87
N ASN A 219 13.13 -26.18 5.60
CA ASN A 219 14.54 -26.01 5.19
C ASN A 219 14.77 -24.95 4.10
N GLY A 220 13.74 -24.20 3.69
CA GLY A 220 13.84 -23.30 2.55
C GLY A 220 14.18 -24.04 1.25
N LEU A 221 14.70 -23.30 0.26
CA LEU A 221 15.37 -23.90 -0.89
C LEU A 221 16.86 -23.92 -0.57
N ALA A 222 17.39 -25.05 -0.10
CA ALA A 222 18.80 -25.19 0.29
C ALA A 222 19.79 -24.77 -0.81
N SER A 223 19.40 -24.84 -2.09
CA SER A 223 20.18 -24.34 -3.24
C SER A 223 20.29 -22.81 -3.33
N ARG A 224 19.44 -22.05 -2.61
CA ARG A 224 19.56 -20.59 -2.44
C ARG A 224 20.55 -20.21 -1.35
N GLU A 225 20.76 -21.08 -0.36
CA GLU A 225 21.87 -20.97 0.58
C GLU A 225 23.14 -21.45 -0.11
N LYS A 226 24.00 -20.52 -0.47
CA LYS A 226 25.30 -20.82 -1.06
C LYS A 226 26.24 -21.36 0.02
N SER A 227 26.01 -22.59 0.51
CA SER A 227 26.83 -23.48 1.38
C SER A 227 27.66 -22.86 2.54
N ASN A 228 27.48 -21.59 2.85
CA ASN A 228 28.28 -20.76 3.74
C ASN A 228 27.40 -19.69 4.42
N THR A 229 26.10 -19.94 4.57
CA THR A 229 25.32 -19.16 5.53
C THR A 229 25.81 -19.60 6.91
N PRO A 230 26.49 -18.75 7.67
CA PRO A 230 26.98 -19.18 8.96
C PRO A 230 25.79 -19.51 9.85
N SER A 231 25.96 -20.48 10.75
CA SER A 231 25.11 -20.85 11.90
C SER A 231 24.87 -19.71 12.90
N ASN A 232 24.81 -18.47 12.41
CA ASN A 232 24.85 -17.21 13.12
C ASN A 232 23.62 -16.35 12.80
N LEU A 233 22.57 -16.88 12.17
CA LEU A 233 21.31 -16.13 12.03
C LEU A 233 20.70 -15.81 13.41
N ASP A 234 20.85 -16.71 14.38
CA ASP A 234 20.53 -16.44 15.79
C ASP A 234 21.42 -15.33 16.41
N LYS A 235 22.56 -15.02 15.78
CA LYS A 235 23.44 -13.90 16.17
C LYS A 235 23.09 -12.59 15.44
N MET A 236 22.23 -12.61 14.42
CA MET A 236 21.69 -11.39 13.80
C MET A 236 20.53 -10.83 14.62
N GLN A 237 20.78 -10.60 15.90
CA GLN A 237 19.87 -9.85 16.75
C GLN A 237 20.13 -8.36 16.58
N MET A 238 19.07 -7.56 16.57
CA MET A 238 19.23 -6.11 16.59
C MET A 238 20.04 -5.72 17.84
N PRO A 239 21.10 -4.91 17.71
CA PRO A 239 21.79 -4.34 18.86
C PRO A 239 20.77 -3.64 19.75
N SER A 240 20.74 -3.95 21.04
CA SER A 240 19.85 -3.40 22.06
C SER A 240 20.52 -3.44 23.43
N VAL A 241 19.94 -2.75 24.41
CA VAL A 241 20.43 -2.80 25.80
C VAL A 241 20.42 -4.23 26.37
N GLU A 242 19.50 -5.09 25.92
CA GLU A 242 19.36 -6.47 26.42
C GLU A 242 20.52 -7.37 26.00
N ASN A 243 21.15 -7.11 24.85
CA ASN A 243 22.28 -7.87 24.34
C ASN A 243 23.60 -7.08 24.40
N GLY A 244 23.69 -6.10 25.32
CA GLY A 244 24.93 -5.39 25.65
C GLY A 244 25.27 -4.22 24.74
N TRP A 245 24.33 -3.73 23.94
CA TRP A 245 24.51 -2.59 23.04
C TRP A 245 23.67 -1.37 23.46
N CYS A 246 23.86 -0.23 22.78
CA CYS A 246 23.31 1.05 23.23
C CYS A 246 22.01 1.49 22.56
N PHE A 247 21.29 0.60 21.88
CA PHE A 247 19.99 0.96 21.31
C PHE A 247 18.87 0.85 22.35
N TYR A 248 18.33 2.01 22.73
CA TYR A 248 17.31 2.15 23.74
C TYR A 248 15.91 1.92 23.13
N ASN A 249 15.54 0.65 22.92
CA ASN A 249 14.26 0.24 22.33
C ASN A 249 13.08 0.39 23.32
N ILE A 250 12.80 1.60 23.77
CA ILE A 250 11.79 1.89 24.80
C ILE A 250 10.34 1.62 24.34
N LYS A 251 10.09 1.59 23.03
CA LYS A 251 8.74 1.32 22.52
C LYS A 251 8.37 -0.16 22.62
N ASP A 252 9.32 -1.07 22.41
CA ASP A 252 9.06 -2.52 22.46
C ASP A 252 9.48 -3.14 23.81
N ASN A 253 10.45 -2.56 24.51
CA ASN A 253 10.93 -3.08 25.78
C ASN A 253 10.24 -2.40 26.97
N HIS A 254 9.31 -3.11 27.61
CA HIS A 254 8.56 -2.63 28.77
C HIS A 254 9.39 -2.45 30.06
N ASN A 255 10.61 -2.98 30.12
CA ASN A 255 11.51 -2.80 31.26
C ASN A 255 12.23 -1.45 31.22
N LEU A 256 12.32 -0.83 30.04
CA LEU A 256 12.93 0.48 29.87
C LEU A 256 11.94 1.59 30.23
N LYS A 257 12.44 2.62 30.90
CA LYS A 257 11.64 3.80 31.29
C LYS A 257 12.15 5.05 30.61
N VAL A 258 11.25 6.01 30.40
CA VAL A 258 11.65 7.32 29.87
C VAL A 258 12.55 8.00 30.92
N GLY A 259 13.76 8.39 30.55
CA GLY A 259 14.68 9.04 31.48
C GLY A 259 16.14 9.05 31.05
N SER A 260 17.02 9.35 32.01
CA SER A 260 18.46 9.52 31.80
C SER A 260 19.20 8.23 31.45
N GLN A 261 18.61 7.07 31.73
CA GLN A 261 19.15 5.76 31.39
C GLN A 261 19.46 5.62 29.90
N GLY A 262 18.72 6.35 29.04
CA GLY A 262 18.98 6.41 27.60
C GLY A 262 20.28 7.13 27.20
N PHE A 263 20.99 7.74 28.15
CA PHE A 263 22.26 8.45 27.94
C PHE A 263 23.47 7.70 28.47
N GLU A 264 23.28 6.67 29.29
CA GLU A 264 24.33 6.07 30.12
C GLU A 264 25.16 5.00 29.39
N CYS A 265 24.94 4.79 28.09
CA CYS A 265 25.61 3.75 27.32
C CYS A 265 26.75 4.29 26.46
N SER A 266 27.92 3.68 26.59
CA SER A 266 29.12 4.00 25.81
C SER A 266 29.72 2.74 25.17
N ILE A 267 30.32 2.90 23.99
CA ILE A 267 30.99 1.85 23.22
C ILE A 267 32.40 2.31 22.81
N ALA A 268 33.16 1.41 22.17
CA ALA A 268 34.51 1.62 21.66
C ALA A 268 35.64 1.58 22.72
N SER A 269 36.39 2.68 22.92
CA SER A 269 37.60 2.73 23.76
C SER A 269 37.28 3.24 25.17
N GLU A 270 37.74 2.51 26.19
CA GLU A 270 37.69 2.93 27.60
C GLU A 270 38.98 3.61 28.09
N GLN A 271 39.92 3.89 27.18
CA GLN A 271 41.19 4.52 27.55
C GLN A 271 40.99 5.97 28.00
N LYS A 272 41.72 6.39 29.04
CA LYS A 272 41.61 7.76 29.60
C LYS A 272 42.01 8.87 28.62
N ASN A 273 42.81 8.56 27.60
CA ASN A 273 43.24 9.50 26.56
C ASN A 273 42.39 9.41 25.28
N ALA A 274 41.32 8.60 25.28
CA ALA A 274 40.41 8.50 24.15
C ALA A 274 39.66 9.82 23.96
N LYS A 275 39.45 10.22 22.70
CA LYS A 275 38.63 11.40 22.38
C LYS A 275 37.15 11.11 22.63
N SER A 276 36.41 12.10 23.11
CA SER A 276 34.97 11.94 23.35
C SER A 276 34.21 12.00 22.02
N ALA A 277 33.25 11.09 21.84
CA ALA A 277 32.43 11.03 20.64
C ALA A 277 30.97 10.77 21.00
N LEU A 278 30.05 11.30 20.21
CA LEU A 278 28.61 11.10 20.35
C LEU A 278 28.04 10.41 19.12
N LEU A 279 27.41 9.25 19.30
CA LEU A 279 26.54 8.61 18.30
C LEU A 279 25.08 8.93 18.62
N PHE A 280 24.45 9.76 17.79
CA PHE A 280 23.07 10.18 17.99
C PHE A 280 22.18 9.77 16.82
N GLY A 281 21.00 9.23 17.13
CA GLY A 281 19.97 9.03 16.11
C GLY A 281 18.91 7.98 16.42
N ASP A 282 18.31 7.44 15.36
CA ASP A 282 17.20 6.50 15.47
C ASP A 282 17.66 5.03 15.51
N SER A 283 16.77 4.10 15.14
CA SER A 283 17.09 2.67 15.01
C SER A 283 18.21 2.37 14.01
N PHE A 284 18.47 3.23 13.02
CA PHE A 284 19.60 3.10 12.10
C PHE A 284 20.93 3.42 12.80
N ALA A 285 20.96 4.42 13.70
CA ALA A 285 22.12 4.66 14.54
C ALA A 285 22.37 3.47 15.49
N GLY A 286 21.30 3.03 16.18
CA GLY A 286 21.36 1.90 17.10
C GLY A 286 21.85 0.61 16.43
N HIS A 287 21.31 0.28 15.24
CA HIS A 287 21.71 -0.89 14.45
C HIS A 287 23.20 -0.87 14.06
N ASN A 288 23.77 0.31 13.84
CA ASN A 288 25.18 0.46 13.46
C ASN A 288 26.13 0.56 14.67
N SER A 289 25.65 0.44 15.90
CA SER A 289 26.51 0.50 17.10
C SER A 289 27.70 -0.48 17.05
N PRO A 290 27.55 -1.75 16.63
CA PRO A 290 28.69 -2.68 16.55
C PRO A 290 29.76 -2.26 15.54
N PHE A 291 29.35 -1.62 14.44
CA PHE A 291 30.29 -1.05 13.48
C PHE A 291 31.07 0.11 14.11
N TRP A 292 30.38 1.02 14.79
CA TRP A 292 30.98 2.16 15.47
C TRP A 292 31.88 1.75 16.64
N ASP A 293 31.59 0.66 17.34
CA ASP A 293 32.47 0.09 18.36
C ASP A 293 33.82 -0.32 17.77
N GLN A 294 33.82 -1.03 16.63
CA GLN A 294 35.06 -1.43 15.96
C GLN A 294 35.86 -0.25 15.42
N ILE A 295 35.19 0.72 14.81
CA ILE A 295 35.83 1.92 14.26
C ILE A 295 36.38 2.80 15.39
N GLY A 296 35.58 3.02 16.44
CA GLY A 296 35.98 3.83 17.59
C GLY A 296 37.19 3.26 18.31
N LYS A 297 37.29 1.93 18.46
CA LYS A 297 38.49 1.27 19.02
C LYS A 297 39.75 1.56 18.21
N LYS A 298 39.65 1.53 16.88
CA LYS A 298 40.78 1.83 15.98
C LYS A 298 41.18 3.31 16.01
N LEU A 299 40.20 4.20 16.19
CA LEU A 299 40.41 5.66 16.23
C LEU A 299 40.65 6.20 17.65
N ASN A 300 40.68 5.33 18.66
CA ASN A 300 40.74 5.68 20.09
C ASN A 300 39.65 6.70 20.50
N LEU A 301 38.40 6.39 20.18
CA LEU A 301 37.21 7.16 20.56
C LEU A 301 36.47 6.46 21.69
N ASN A 302 36.00 7.23 22.68
CA ASN A 302 34.97 6.82 23.61
C ASN A 302 33.63 7.35 23.11
N ILE A 303 32.78 6.46 22.57
CA ILE A 303 31.54 6.85 21.89
C ILE A 303 30.37 6.65 22.84
N GLN A 304 29.79 7.75 23.33
CA GLN A 304 28.50 7.72 24.00
C GLN A 304 27.40 7.58 22.94
N ALA A 305 26.52 6.60 23.09
CA ALA A 305 25.50 6.30 22.09
C ALA A 305 24.10 6.62 22.64
N ILE A 306 23.47 7.64 22.07
CA ILE A 306 22.12 8.11 22.39
C ILE A 306 21.22 7.78 21.21
N THR A 307 20.64 6.59 21.25
CA THR A 307 19.83 6.06 20.13
C THR A 307 18.51 5.49 20.61
N THR A 308 17.41 5.82 19.93
CA THR A 308 16.03 5.42 20.34
C THR A 308 15.12 5.32 19.12
N ASN A 309 14.02 4.56 19.19
CA ASN A 309 13.09 4.38 18.09
C ASN A 309 12.68 5.72 17.43
N TRP A 310 12.80 5.80 16.11
CA TRP A 310 12.31 6.92 15.28
C TRP A 310 12.87 8.32 15.61
N CYS A 311 13.88 8.40 16.46
CA CYS A 311 14.48 9.67 16.88
C CYS A 311 15.61 10.11 15.95
N TYR A 312 15.27 10.49 14.71
CA TYR A 312 16.29 10.92 13.77
C TYR A 312 17.00 12.21 14.25
N PRO A 313 18.25 12.45 13.83
CA PRO A 313 19.04 13.61 14.27
C PRO A 313 18.40 14.93 13.84
N SER A 314 17.89 15.68 14.82
CA SER A 314 17.22 16.97 14.62
C SER A 314 17.07 17.67 15.97
N LEU A 315 16.92 19.00 15.96
CA LEU A 315 16.57 19.81 17.14
C LEU A 315 15.10 20.20 17.18
N ASN A 316 14.32 19.93 16.12
CA ASN A 316 12.89 20.21 16.10
C ASN A 316 12.09 19.14 16.88
N LYS A 317 10.76 19.25 16.88
CA LYS A 317 9.84 18.26 17.52
C LYS A 317 9.28 17.24 16.53
N GLU A 318 9.78 17.19 15.31
CA GLU A 318 9.29 16.25 14.29
C GLU A 318 9.79 14.84 14.54
N PHE A 319 8.93 13.86 14.27
CA PHE A 319 9.12 12.48 14.69
C PHE A 319 8.42 11.54 13.71
N THR A 320 9.13 10.52 13.23
CA THR A 320 8.62 9.60 12.20
C THR A 320 7.72 8.50 12.78
N GLY A 321 7.68 8.37 14.11
CA GLY A 321 6.83 7.41 14.82
C GLY A 321 5.54 8.04 15.36
N ASN A 322 4.82 7.27 16.19
CA ASN A 322 3.64 7.79 16.88
C ASN A 322 4.05 8.79 17.99
N LYS A 323 3.62 10.06 17.88
CA LYS A 323 3.87 11.14 18.85
C LYS A 323 3.22 10.91 20.24
N GLN A 324 2.39 9.88 20.42
CA GLN A 324 1.82 9.47 21.72
C GLN A 324 2.65 8.36 22.40
N SER A 325 3.72 7.88 21.77
CA SER A 325 4.54 6.78 22.30
C SER A 325 5.56 7.23 23.34
N THR A 326 6.01 6.29 24.19
CA THR A 326 7.15 6.47 25.10
C THR A 326 8.44 6.83 24.36
N ALA A 327 8.61 6.31 23.14
CA ALA A 327 9.74 6.65 22.28
C ALA A 327 9.77 8.13 21.86
N TYR A 328 8.60 8.75 21.64
CA TYR A 328 8.55 10.18 21.36
C TYR A 328 9.00 10.99 22.58
N GLN A 329 8.54 10.63 23.78
CA GLN A 329 8.94 11.28 25.03
C GLN A 329 10.46 11.15 25.27
N GLN A 330 11.01 9.96 25.08
CA GLN A 330 12.46 9.75 25.18
C GLN A 330 13.21 10.53 24.08
N CYS A 331 12.69 10.61 22.87
CA CYS A 331 13.33 11.37 21.80
C CYS A 331 13.45 12.86 22.12
N LEU A 332 12.41 13.45 22.73
CA LEU A 332 12.48 14.84 23.18
C LEU A 332 13.59 15.05 24.23
N LEU A 333 13.75 14.11 25.18
CA LEU A 333 14.83 14.14 26.15
C LEU A 333 16.21 13.98 25.50
N ASN A 334 16.33 13.06 24.55
CA ASN A 334 17.56 12.86 23.78
C ASN A 334 17.95 14.15 23.03
N ARG A 335 17.00 14.82 22.39
CA ARG A 335 17.25 16.08 21.67
C ARG A 335 17.59 17.23 22.60
N GLU A 336 16.95 17.32 23.76
CA GLU A 336 17.32 18.28 24.80
C GLU A 336 18.74 18.05 25.29
N TYR A 337 19.12 16.80 25.53
CA TYR A 337 20.48 16.42 25.89
C TYR A 337 21.47 16.82 24.80
N LEU A 338 21.20 16.45 23.54
CA LEU A 338 22.02 16.83 22.39
C LEU A 338 22.21 18.35 22.34
N SER A 339 21.14 19.13 22.39
CA SER A 339 21.22 20.59 22.33
C SER A 339 22.06 21.23 23.44
N LYS A 340 22.15 20.59 24.62
CA LYS A 340 22.89 21.11 25.78
C LYS A 340 24.35 20.64 25.85
N HIS A 341 24.67 19.50 25.22
CA HIS A 341 25.96 18.82 25.42
C HIS A 341 26.74 18.59 24.10
N ILE A 342 26.20 19.01 22.95
CA ILE A 342 26.85 18.79 21.63
C ILE A 342 28.29 19.32 21.59
N ASP A 343 28.57 20.45 22.25
CA ASP A 343 29.89 21.08 22.28
C ASP A 343 30.91 20.37 23.18
N GLN A 344 30.50 19.35 23.94
CA GLN A 344 31.35 18.59 24.86
C GLN A 344 32.07 17.41 24.20
N TYR A 345 31.72 17.10 22.94
CA TYR A 345 32.28 15.97 22.20
C TYR A 345 33.27 16.43 21.14
N ASP A 346 34.40 15.74 21.04
CA ASP A 346 35.39 15.98 19.98
C ASP A 346 34.87 15.53 18.59
N VAL A 347 33.97 14.53 18.57
CA VAL A 347 33.43 13.92 17.35
C VAL A 347 31.91 13.72 17.46
N LEU A 348 31.18 14.12 16.42
CA LEU A 348 29.74 13.93 16.33
C LEU A 348 29.41 12.97 15.18
N ILE A 349 28.60 11.95 15.48
CA ILE A 349 28.17 10.93 14.54
C ILE A 349 26.64 10.92 14.51
N PHE A 350 26.07 11.34 13.38
CA PHE A 350 24.63 11.35 13.17
C PHE A 350 24.24 10.24 12.19
N ALA A 351 23.31 9.38 12.60
CA ALA A 351 22.77 8.35 11.74
C ALA A 351 21.26 8.25 11.91
N GLY A 352 20.52 8.17 10.80
CA GLY A 352 19.08 8.09 10.87
C GLY A 352 18.44 7.87 9.51
N ARG A 353 17.13 7.64 9.52
CA ARG A 353 16.34 7.66 8.30
C ARG A 353 16.09 9.10 7.86
N TRP A 354 16.83 9.54 6.85
CA TRP A 354 16.75 10.91 6.34
C TRP A 354 15.64 11.15 5.30
N SER A 355 15.02 10.09 4.77
CA SER A 355 14.08 10.15 3.63
C SER A 355 12.74 10.85 3.90
N GLU A 356 12.43 11.15 5.17
CA GLU A 356 11.17 11.79 5.59
C GLU A 356 11.40 13.22 6.09
N MET A 357 12.59 13.78 5.88
CA MET A 357 12.85 15.19 6.16
C MET A 357 12.41 16.01 4.95
N ASP A 358 11.34 16.81 5.09
CA ASP A 358 11.07 17.90 4.15
C ASP A 358 12.30 18.82 4.12
N PRO A 359 12.80 19.20 2.92
CA PRO A 359 14.01 20.01 2.77
C PRO A 359 13.90 21.42 3.35
#